data_AF-A0A519FB32-F1
#
_entry.id   AF-A0A519FB32-F1
#
_cell.length_a   1.000
_cell.length_b   1.000
_cell.length_c   1.000
_cell.angle_alpha   90.00
_cell.angle_beta   90.00
_cell.angle_gamma   90.00
#
_symmetry.space_group_name_H-M   'P 1'
#
loop_
_entity.id
_entity.type
_entity.pdbx_description
1 polymer ?
#
loop_
_entity_poly.entity_id
_entity_poly.type
_entity_poly.pdbx_seq_one_letter_code
_entity_poly.pdbx_strand_id
1 'polypeptide(L)'
;MPSKTPSNPGRRIQTRRSAVHGNGVFAVQDIAEGETLIEYKGEVISWKEALRRHPHDPAQPNHTFYFHIDDKHVIDGKVNGNAARWINHSCAPNCEADETDGRIFIKALRNIAAGEELNYDYGLIIDEPYTPALLAEYPCWCGAATCRGTLLSPKDNDEQAKAEKKKKKKKKKLKAKKQKAKKRKAEKKADAA
;
A
#
# COMPACT_ATOMS: atom_id res chain seq x y z
N MET A 1 -22.64 -17.88 -6.45
CA MET A 1 -22.61 -17.06 -5.21
C MET A 1 -21.26 -17.29 -4.55
N PRO A 2 -20.32 -16.33 -4.45
CA PRO A 2 -19.15 -16.57 -3.64
C PRO A 2 -19.55 -16.49 -2.16
N SER A 3 -19.35 -17.60 -1.47
CA SER A 3 -19.63 -17.78 -0.05
C SER A 3 -18.81 -16.80 0.78
N LYS A 4 -19.47 -15.97 1.59
CA LYS A 4 -18.82 -15.22 2.68
C LYS A 4 -18.49 -16.21 3.79
N THR A 5 -17.35 -16.87 3.70
CA THR A 5 -16.80 -17.61 4.84
C THR A 5 -16.42 -16.59 5.92
N PRO A 6 -16.91 -16.74 7.17
CA PRO A 6 -16.57 -15.82 8.25
C PRO A 6 -15.07 -15.88 8.54
N SER A 7 -14.43 -14.71 8.58
CA SER A 7 -13.01 -14.57 8.93
C SER A 7 -12.78 -15.08 10.34
N ASN A 8 -11.99 -16.15 10.48
CA ASN A 8 -11.52 -16.64 11.77
C ASN A 8 -10.81 -15.47 12.52
N PRO A 9 -11.16 -15.16 13.79
CA PRO A 9 -10.56 -14.04 14.54
C PRO A 9 -9.10 -14.29 14.95
N GLY A 10 -8.52 -15.43 14.53
CA GLY A 10 -7.12 -15.75 14.73
C GLY A 10 -6.17 -14.78 14.02
N ARG A 11 -4.88 -14.93 14.32
CA ARG A 11 -3.80 -14.26 13.60
C ARG A 11 -3.96 -14.53 12.10
N ARG A 12 -4.06 -13.49 11.28
CA ARG A 12 -4.23 -13.62 9.82
C ARG A 12 -2.94 -13.50 9.02
N ILE A 13 -1.94 -12.85 9.62
CA ILE A 13 -0.65 -12.57 9.00
C ILE A 13 0.50 -12.83 9.96
N GLN A 14 1.67 -13.19 9.44
CA GLN A 14 2.87 -13.45 10.23
C GLN A 14 4.12 -12.95 9.51
N THR A 15 5.03 -12.32 10.26
CA THR A 15 6.37 -12.00 9.75
C THR A 15 7.26 -13.23 9.80
N ARG A 16 7.99 -13.50 8.72
CA ARG A 16 8.98 -14.59 8.57
C ARG A 16 10.16 -14.10 7.72
N ARG A 17 11.22 -14.89 7.58
CA ARG A 17 12.27 -14.62 6.59
C ARG A 17 11.68 -14.73 5.18
N SER A 18 12.02 -13.77 4.32
CA SER A 18 11.60 -13.75 2.92
C SER A 18 12.74 -14.17 2.01
N ALA A 19 12.40 -14.81 0.90
CA ALA A 19 13.33 -15.08 -0.20
C ALA A 19 13.60 -13.82 -1.05
N VAL A 20 12.72 -12.80 -0.99
CA VAL A 20 12.86 -11.55 -1.72
C VAL A 20 13.89 -10.66 -1.04
N HIS A 21 13.66 -10.32 0.22
CA HIS A 21 14.56 -9.48 1.00
C HIS A 21 14.27 -9.59 2.49
N GLY A 22 15.31 -9.77 3.31
CA GLY A 22 15.23 -9.71 4.78
C GLY A 22 14.05 -10.48 5.38
N ASN A 23 13.07 -9.73 5.89
CA ASN A 23 11.80 -10.26 6.40
C ASN A 23 10.68 -9.99 5.40
N GLY A 24 9.69 -10.88 5.40
CA GLY A 24 8.43 -10.76 4.66
C GLY A 24 7.24 -10.92 5.59
N VAL A 25 6.05 -10.61 5.09
CA VAL A 25 4.78 -10.87 5.79
C VAL A 25 3.98 -11.88 4.98
N PHE A 26 3.50 -12.92 5.64
CA PHE A 26 2.84 -14.06 5.01
C PHE A 26 1.41 -14.19 5.51
N ALA A 27 0.50 -14.58 4.62
CA ALA A 27 -0.83 -15.04 4.98
C ALA A 27 -0.72 -16.33 5.81
N VAL A 28 -1.47 -16.44 6.91
CA VAL A 28 -1.57 -17.71 7.68
C VAL A 28 -2.95 -18.36 7.59
N GLN A 29 -3.84 -17.73 6.84
CA GLN A 29 -5.14 -18.25 6.41
C GLN A 29 -5.48 -17.60 5.06
N ASP A 30 -6.48 -18.13 4.38
CA ASP A 30 -6.98 -17.52 3.16
C ASP A 30 -7.54 -16.11 3.45
N ILE A 31 -7.28 -15.20 2.52
CA ILE A 31 -7.70 -13.80 2.53
C ILE A 31 -8.47 -13.55 1.24
N ALA A 32 -9.68 -12.99 1.36
CA ALA A 32 -10.46 -12.63 0.20
C ALA A 32 -10.00 -11.30 -0.43
N GLU A 33 -10.24 -11.16 -1.73
CA GLU A 33 -10.06 -9.90 -2.45
C GLU A 33 -10.77 -8.72 -1.76
N GLY A 34 -10.08 -7.58 -1.71
CA GLY A 34 -10.60 -6.33 -1.15
C GLY A 34 -10.55 -6.23 0.37
N GLU A 35 -10.15 -7.29 1.07
CA GLU A 35 -10.01 -7.26 2.52
C GLU A 35 -8.85 -6.36 2.98
N THR A 36 -9.09 -5.59 4.05
CA THR A 36 -8.05 -4.82 4.73
C THR A 36 -7.25 -5.72 5.65
N LEU A 37 -5.93 -5.75 5.45
CA LEU A 37 -5.01 -6.66 6.14
C LEU A 37 -4.38 -6.02 7.38
N ILE A 38 -3.77 -4.86 7.18
CA ILE A 38 -3.00 -4.15 8.19
C ILE A 38 -2.88 -2.68 7.82
N GLU A 39 -2.88 -1.81 8.81
CA GLU A 39 -2.48 -0.41 8.65
C GLU A 39 -0.95 -0.30 8.64
N TYR A 40 -0.38 0.50 7.75
CA TYR A 40 1.03 0.85 7.82
C TYR A 40 1.25 1.90 8.90
N LYS A 41 1.74 1.48 10.07
CA LYS A 41 1.99 2.37 11.22
C LYS A 41 3.42 2.88 11.24
N GLY A 42 3.59 4.05 11.85
CA GLY A 42 4.86 4.69 12.10
C GLY A 42 4.64 6.13 12.60
N GLU A 43 5.72 6.88 12.76
CA GLU A 43 5.64 8.31 13.07
C GLU A 43 5.33 9.12 11.80
N VAL A 44 4.33 9.99 11.83
CA VAL A 44 4.05 10.91 10.70
C VAL A 44 4.92 12.15 10.83
N ILE A 45 5.80 12.37 9.85
CA ILE A 45 6.76 13.47 9.83
C ILE A 45 6.67 14.24 8.51
N SER A 46 7.30 15.42 8.46
CA SER A 46 7.44 16.18 7.21
C SER A 46 8.51 15.58 6.30
N TRP A 47 8.43 15.84 4.99
CA TRP A 47 9.49 15.46 4.05
C TRP A 47 10.86 16.05 4.41
N LYS A 48 10.91 17.28 4.92
CA LYS A 48 12.16 17.91 5.38
C LYS A 48 12.82 17.11 6.52
N GLU A 49 12.01 16.60 7.44
CA GLU A 49 12.49 15.78 8.55
C GLU A 49 12.92 14.38 8.07
N ALA A 50 12.19 13.78 7.13
CA ALA A 50 12.59 12.51 6.52
C ALA A 50 13.95 12.62 5.82
N LEU A 51 14.18 13.68 5.03
CA LEU A 51 15.47 13.95 4.40
C LEU A 51 16.58 14.15 5.44
N ARG A 52 16.30 14.85 6.55
CA ARG A 52 17.27 15.03 7.64
C ARG A 52 17.64 13.71 8.32
N ARG A 53 16.71 12.76 8.42
CA ARG A 53 16.91 11.44 9.01
C ARG A 53 17.49 10.41 8.03
N HIS A 54 17.54 10.73 6.75
CA HIS A 54 18.06 9.87 5.71
C HIS A 54 19.59 10.04 5.55
N PRO A 55 20.35 8.94 5.39
CA PRO A 55 19.90 7.55 5.45
C PRO A 55 19.68 7.08 6.89
N HIS A 56 18.76 6.14 7.07
CA HIS A 56 18.54 5.50 8.37
C HIS A 56 19.70 4.59 8.80
N ASP A 57 20.40 4.03 7.83
CA ASP A 57 21.60 3.21 7.96
C ASP A 57 22.55 3.63 6.82
N PRO A 58 23.69 4.26 7.12
CA PRO A 58 24.66 4.67 6.10
C PRO A 58 25.21 3.51 5.26
N ALA A 59 25.18 2.27 5.77
CA ALA A 59 25.62 1.09 5.03
C ALA A 59 24.55 0.60 4.02
N GLN A 60 23.29 1.02 4.19
CA GLN A 60 22.16 0.68 3.32
C GLN A 60 21.33 1.94 3.03
N PRO A 61 21.90 2.94 2.34
CA PRO A 61 21.27 4.24 2.21
C PRO A 61 19.90 4.18 1.54
N ASN A 62 19.72 3.27 0.59
CA ASN A 62 18.48 3.10 -0.17
C ASN A 62 17.40 2.28 0.57
N HIS A 63 17.72 1.71 1.74
CA HIS A 63 16.78 0.93 2.53
C HIS A 63 16.07 1.85 3.53
N THR A 64 14.83 2.21 3.23
CA THR A 64 14.00 3.06 4.10
C THR A 64 12.66 2.42 4.41
N PHE A 65 12.03 2.87 5.50
CA PHE A 65 10.65 2.51 5.85
C PHE A 65 9.68 3.68 5.65
N TYR A 66 10.05 4.61 4.77
CA TYR A 66 9.25 5.79 4.46
C TYR A 66 8.07 5.44 3.57
N PHE A 67 6.87 5.83 3.99
CA PHE A 67 5.65 5.65 3.21
C PHE A 67 5.02 7.02 2.90
N HIS A 68 5.01 7.40 1.62
CA HIS A 68 4.44 8.67 1.17
C HIS A 68 2.93 8.73 1.45
N ILE A 69 2.48 9.76 2.17
CA ILE A 69 1.05 10.07 2.32
C ILE A 69 0.64 11.13 1.29
N ASP A 70 1.29 12.30 1.35
CA ASP A 70 1.04 13.47 0.52
C ASP A 70 2.32 14.31 0.35
N ASP A 71 2.21 15.43 -0.37
CA ASP A 71 3.33 16.33 -0.69
C ASP A 71 4.01 16.95 0.55
N LYS A 72 3.39 16.86 1.72
CA LYS A 72 3.89 17.43 2.98
C LYS A 72 4.30 16.36 3.98
N HIS A 73 3.65 15.21 3.97
CA HIS A 73 3.75 14.20 5.02
C HIS A 73 4.18 12.82 4.50
N VAL A 74 4.96 12.15 5.34
CA VAL A 74 5.47 10.80 5.14
C VAL A 74 5.44 10.05 6.46
N ILE A 75 5.16 8.74 6.41
CA ILE A 75 5.24 7.86 7.59
C ILE A 75 6.66 7.31 7.69
N ASP A 76 7.31 7.48 8.82
CA ASP A 76 8.54 6.79 9.19
C ASP A 76 8.20 5.48 9.94
N GLY A 77 8.20 4.36 9.22
CA GLY A 77 7.93 3.04 9.80
C GLY A 77 9.05 2.47 10.69
N LYS A 78 10.21 3.13 10.76
CA LYS A 78 11.30 2.76 11.68
C LYS A 78 10.92 3.12 13.12
N VAL A 79 10.22 4.24 13.31
CA VAL A 79 9.80 4.77 14.61
C VAL A 79 8.35 4.37 14.89
N ASN A 80 8.10 3.61 15.97
CA ASN A 80 6.75 3.17 16.36
C ASN A 80 5.96 2.42 15.25
N GLY A 81 6.67 1.78 14.32
CA GLY A 81 6.06 0.99 13.26
C GLY A 81 5.54 -0.37 13.70
N ASN A 82 4.93 -1.10 12.75
CA ASN A 82 4.40 -2.44 12.96
C ASN A 82 4.88 -3.42 11.88
N ALA A 83 4.28 -4.61 11.80
CA ALA A 83 4.67 -5.64 10.85
C ALA A 83 4.55 -5.22 9.37
N ALA A 84 3.76 -4.19 9.05
CA ALA A 84 3.55 -3.76 7.66
C ALA A 84 4.84 -3.26 6.98
N ARG A 85 5.82 -2.77 7.75
CA ARG A 85 7.13 -2.32 7.25
C ARG A 85 7.96 -3.43 6.62
N TRP A 86 7.60 -4.69 6.88
CA TRP A 86 8.28 -5.87 6.33
C TRP A 86 7.54 -6.46 5.11
N ILE A 87 6.49 -5.81 4.62
CA ILE A 87 5.81 -6.26 3.39
C ILE A 87 6.68 -5.84 2.20
N ASN A 88 7.13 -6.81 1.43
CA ASN A 88 8.07 -6.60 0.34
C ASN A 88 7.42 -6.06 -0.94
N HIS A 89 8.27 -5.58 -1.84
CA HIS A 89 7.88 -5.17 -3.17
C HIS A 89 7.58 -6.37 -4.09
N SER A 90 6.59 -6.23 -4.96
CA SER A 90 6.45 -7.06 -6.16
C SER A 90 5.98 -6.25 -7.36
N CYS A 91 6.55 -6.54 -8.54
CA CYS A 91 6.09 -6.02 -9.82
C CYS A 91 4.77 -6.65 -10.28
N ALA A 92 4.39 -7.80 -9.71
CA ALA A 92 3.10 -8.45 -9.91
C ALA A 92 2.42 -8.65 -8.53
N PRO A 93 1.92 -7.56 -7.91
CA PRO A 93 1.57 -7.59 -6.51
C PRO A 93 0.25 -8.32 -6.21
N ASN A 94 0.11 -8.83 -4.99
CA ASN A 94 -1.16 -9.35 -4.47
C ASN A 94 -1.89 -8.39 -3.52
N CYS A 95 -1.25 -7.28 -3.13
CA CYS A 95 -1.83 -6.23 -2.30
C CYS A 95 -1.68 -4.82 -2.92
N GLU A 96 -2.52 -3.89 -2.48
CA GLU A 96 -2.40 -2.45 -2.75
C GLU A 96 -2.43 -1.63 -1.46
N ALA A 97 -1.86 -0.43 -1.51
CA ALA A 97 -1.99 0.56 -0.45
C ALA A 97 -3.17 1.51 -0.74
N ASP A 98 -4.10 1.59 0.21
CA ASP A 98 -5.27 2.49 0.18
C ASP A 98 -5.11 3.58 1.25
N GLU A 99 -5.01 4.83 0.80
CA GLU A 99 -5.00 6.00 1.68
C GLU A 99 -6.43 6.37 2.07
N THR A 100 -6.71 6.40 3.37
CA THR A 100 -7.98 6.85 3.93
C THR A 100 -7.72 7.76 5.13
N ASP A 101 -8.12 9.02 4.98
CA ASP A 101 -8.05 10.06 6.02
C ASP A 101 -6.63 10.24 6.58
N GLY A 102 -5.62 10.27 5.69
CA GLY A 102 -4.21 10.46 6.05
C GLY A 102 -3.52 9.22 6.62
N ARG A 103 -4.19 8.06 6.60
CA ARG A 103 -3.67 6.77 7.05
C ARG A 103 -3.57 5.80 5.89
N ILE A 104 -2.58 4.92 5.93
CA ILE A 104 -2.31 3.94 4.87
C ILE A 104 -2.74 2.56 5.32
N PHE A 105 -3.58 1.91 4.53
CA PHE A 105 -4.04 0.54 4.78
C PHE A 105 -3.64 -0.37 3.63
N ILE A 106 -3.08 -1.54 3.95
CA ILE A 106 -2.78 -2.58 2.96
C ILE A 106 -4.02 -3.44 2.74
N LYS A 107 -4.39 -3.63 1.48
CA LYS A 107 -5.59 -4.37 1.06
C LYS A 107 -5.24 -5.43 0.02
N ALA A 108 -5.95 -6.55 0.06
CA ALA A 108 -5.78 -7.60 -0.94
C ALA A 108 -6.35 -7.17 -2.30
N LEU A 109 -5.58 -7.35 -3.38
CA LEU A 109 -5.99 -7.09 -4.77
C LEU A 109 -6.69 -8.28 -5.42
N ARG A 110 -6.50 -9.47 -4.86
CA ARG A 110 -7.09 -10.74 -5.28
C ARG A 110 -7.27 -11.63 -4.05
N ASN A 111 -7.87 -12.80 -4.23
CA ASN A 111 -7.80 -13.84 -3.19
C ASN A 111 -6.33 -14.26 -2.99
N ILE A 112 -5.92 -14.41 -1.73
CA ILE A 112 -4.57 -14.81 -1.31
C ILE A 112 -4.71 -16.07 -0.46
N ALA A 113 -4.04 -17.14 -0.87
CA ALA A 113 -4.03 -18.40 -0.15
C ALA A 113 -3.14 -18.32 1.10
N ALA A 114 -3.46 -19.13 2.10
CA ALA A 114 -2.59 -19.33 3.26
C ALA A 114 -1.17 -19.74 2.81
N GLY A 115 -0.16 -19.12 3.41
CA GLY A 115 1.25 -19.36 3.09
C GLY A 115 1.84 -18.44 2.02
N GLU A 116 1.03 -17.72 1.24
CA GLU A 116 1.55 -16.73 0.28
C GLU A 116 2.19 -15.53 1.00
N GLU A 117 3.30 -15.02 0.45
CA GLU A 117 3.89 -13.76 0.88
C GLU A 117 3.05 -12.58 0.38
N LEU A 118 2.73 -11.64 1.26
CA LEU A 118 2.07 -10.39 0.93
C LEU A 118 3.08 -9.43 0.32
N ASN A 119 2.69 -8.74 -0.75
CA ASN A 119 3.54 -7.79 -1.45
C ASN A 119 2.71 -6.73 -2.18
N TYR A 120 3.28 -5.54 -2.37
CA TYR A 120 2.67 -4.45 -3.15
C TYR A 120 3.70 -3.75 -4.04
N ASP A 121 3.24 -3.01 -5.05
CA ASP A 121 4.14 -2.13 -5.81
C ASP A 121 4.46 -0.90 -4.95
N TYR A 122 5.74 -0.66 -4.65
CA TYR A 122 6.16 0.44 -3.79
C TYR A 122 5.90 1.80 -4.43
N GLY A 123 5.81 1.87 -5.77
CA GLY A 123 5.58 3.15 -6.42
C GLY A 123 6.75 4.13 -6.27
N LEU A 124 7.99 3.63 -6.12
CA LEU A 124 9.15 4.49 -5.91
C LEU A 124 9.44 5.30 -7.18
N ILE A 125 9.32 6.61 -7.10
CA ILE A 125 9.62 7.51 -8.20
C ILE A 125 10.70 8.46 -7.73
N ILE A 126 11.70 8.62 -8.60
CA ILE A 126 12.85 9.50 -8.39
C ILE A 126 12.85 10.53 -9.52
N ASP A 127 13.10 11.80 -9.19
CA ASP A 127 12.99 12.91 -10.15
C ASP A 127 14.15 12.90 -11.16
N GLU A 128 15.31 12.38 -10.76
CA GLU A 128 16.51 12.21 -11.58
C GLU A 128 16.26 11.35 -12.84
N PRO A 129 16.96 11.61 -13.95
CA PRO A 129 16.89 10.77 -15.13
C PRO A 129 17.22 9.30 -14.81
N TYR A 130 16.39 8.38 -15.29
CA TYR A 130 16.62 6.95 -15.08
C TYR A 130 17.76 6.48 -15.99
N THR A 131 18.97 6.50 -15.44
CA THR A 131 20.16 5.93 -16.07
C THR A 131 20.31 4.46 -15.68
N PRO A 132 20.99 3.63 -16.49
CA PRO A 132 21.27 2.23 -16.11
C PRO A 132 21.96 2.09 -14.74
N ALA A 133 22.85 3.03 -14.40
CA ALA A 133 23.52 3.07 -13.10
C ALA A 133 22.51 3.30 -11.96
N LEU A 134 21.62 4.29 -12.09
CA LEU A 134 20.58 4.56 -11.09
C LEU A 134 19.63 3.36 -10.93
N LEU A 135 19.20 2.73 -12.02
CA LEU A 135 18.34 1.55 -11.95
C LEU A 135 19.00 0.40 -11.20
N ALA A 136 20.32 0.23 -11.34
CA ALA A 136 21.12 -0.79 -10.67
C ALA A 136 21.33 -0.52 -9.17
N GLU A 137 21.16 0.72 -8.70
CA GLU A 137 21.18 1.06 -7.26
C GLU A 137 19.89 0.66 -6.53
N TYR A 138 18.81 0.43 -7.28
CA TYR A 138 17.50 0.00 -6.78
C TYR A 138 17.08 -1.33 -7.42
N PRO A 139 17.86 -2.40 -7.30
CA PRO A 139 17.55 -3.68 -7.96
C PRO A 139 16.27 -4.30 -7.36
N CYS A 140 15.46 -4.93 -8.21
CA CYS A 140 14.27 -5.66 -7.78
C CYS A 140 14.51 -7.17 -7.81
N TRP A 141 14.24 -7.83 -6.69
CA TRP A 141 14.38 -9.28 -6.53
C TRP A 141 13.03 -10.00 -6.30
N CYS A 142 11.92 -9.40 -6.72
CA CYS A 142 10.58 -9.94 -6.41
C CYS A 142 10.25 -11.29 -7.06
N GLY A 143 11.02 -11.72 -8.06
CA GLY A 143 10.82 -13.01 -8.75
C GLY A 143 9.61 -13.08 -9.70
N ALA A 144 8.87 -11.98 -9.89
CA ALA A 144 7.76 -11.96 -10.84
C ALA A 144 8.24 -12.18 -12.29
N ALA A 145 7.47 -12.93 -13.09
CA ALA A 145 7.79 -13.17 -14.51
C ALA A 145 7.88 -11.86 -15.33
N THR A 146 7.09 -10.86 -14.94
CA THR A 146 7.09 -9.51 -15.52
C THR A 146 7.86 -8.51 -14.64
N CYS A 147 8.89 -8.96 -13.92
CA CYS A 147 9.72 -8.09 -13.10
C CYS A 147 10.38 -7.00 -13.94
N ARG A 148 10.34 -5.75 -13.45
CA ARG A 148 10.94 -4.57 -14.11
C ARG A 148 12.47 -4.52 -13.94
N GLY A 149 13.04 -5.39 -13.12
CA GLY A 149 14.47 -5.39 -12.77
C GLY A 149 14.88 -4.33 -11.74
N THR A 150 14.00 -3.37 -11.42
CA THR A 150 14.25 -2.28 -10.49
C THR A 150 13.03 -2.01 -9.61
N LEU A 151 13.25 -1.51 -8.39
CA LEU A 151 12.20 -1.05 -7.47
C LEU A 151 11.59 0.28 -7.94
N LEU A 152 12.25 1.00 -8.84
CA LEU A 152 11.75 2.26 -9.38
C LEU A 152 10.59 2.01 -10.33
N SER A 153 9.50 2.73 -10.11
CA SER A 153 8.33 2.73 -10.97
C SER A 153 8.58 3.55 -12.24
N PRO A 154 8.03 3.13 -13.40
CA PRO A 154 8.08 3.93 -14.62
C PRO A 154 7.45 5.31 -14.40
N LYS A 155 8.10 6.37 -14.89
CA LYS A 155 7.62 7.76 -14.72
C LYS A 155 6.25 7.99 -15.37
N ASP A 156 6.01 7.35 -16.51
CA ASP A 156 4.78 7.48 -17.30
C ASP A 156 3.54 6.91 -16.58
N ASN A 157 3.76 5.97 -15.65
CA ASN A 157 2.71 5.37 -14.84
C ASN A 157 2.24 6.26 -13.69
N ASP A 158 3.04 7.25 -13.26
CA ASP A 158 2.67 8.13 -12.15
C ASP A 158 1.48 9.02 -12.51
N GLU A 159 1.48 9.60 -13.72
CA GLU A 159 0.36 10.40 -14.20
C GLU A 159 -0.92 9.56 -14.33
N GLN A 160 -0.80 8.33 -14.83
CA GLN A 160 -1.92 7.42 -15.01
C GLN A 160 -2.46 6.92 -13.66
N ALA A 161 -1.59 6.51 -12.73
CA ALA A 161 -1.97 6.06 -11.39
C ALA A 161 -2.58 7.19 -10.54
N LYS A 162 -2.03 8.42 -10.63
CA LYS A 162 -2.63 9.62 -10.03
C LYS A 162 -4.01 9.90 -10.62
N ALA A 163 -4.17 9.77 -11.94
CA ALA A 163 -5.47 9.94 -12.60
C ALA A 163 -6.50 8.86 -12.17
N GLU A 164 -6.09 7.61 -12.04
CA GLU A 164 -6.95 6.52 -11.57
C GLU A 164 -7.36 6.65 -10.10
N LYS A 165 -6.42 6.97 -9.21
CA LYS A 165 -6.71 7.27 -7.79
C LYS A 165 -7.70 8.43 -7.68
N LYS A 166 -7.51 9.49 -8.47
CA LYS A 166 -8.43 10.66 -8.55
C LYS A 166 -9.82 10.25 -9.06
N LYS A 167 -9.90 9.37 -10.08
CA LYS A 167 -11.17 8.79 -10.58
C LYS A 167 -11.88 7.93 -9.53
N LYS A 168 -11.16 7.04 -8.81
CA LYS A 168 -11.68 6.21 -7.70
C LYS A 168 -12.23 7.10 -6.57
N LYS A 169 -11.47 8.11 -6.10
CA LYS A 169 -11.91 9.09 -5.08
C LYS A 169 -13.18 9.85 -5.51
N LYS A 170 -13.24 10.31 -6.77
CA LYS A 170 -14.42 11.02 -7.32
C LYS A 170 -15.66 10.12 -7.36
N LYS A 171 -15.53 8.86 -7.81
CA LYS A 171 -16.63 7.87 -7.81
C LYS A 171 -17.14 7.58 -6.39
N LYS A 172 -16.25 7.39 -5.40
CA LYS A 172 -16.62 7.19 -3.98
C LYS A 172 -17.41 8.39 -3.43
N LYS A 173 -16.93 9.62 -3.64
CA LYS A 173 -17.64 10.86 -3.23
C LYS A 173 -19.03 10.98 -3.87
N LEU A 174 -19.16 10.66 -5.16
CA LEU A 174 -20.44 10.73 -5.86
C LEU A 174 -21.47 9.72 -5.32
N LYS A 175 -21.02 8.48 -5.04
CA LYS A 175 -21.86 7.43 -4.44
C LYS A 175 -22.33 7.82 -3.04
N ALA A 176 -21.43 8.33 -2.19
CA ALA A 176 -21.77 8.80 -0.84
C ALA A 176 -22.78 9.96 -0.86
N LYS A 177 -22.62 10.93 -1.78
CA LYS A 177 -23.59 12.02 -1.97
C LYS A 177 -24.97 11.51 -2.40
N LYS A 178 -25.03 10.57 -3.35
CA LYS A 178 -26.30 9.96 -3.80
C LYS A 178 -27.00 9.21 -2.66
N GLN A 179 -26.25 8.47 -1.83
CA GLN A 179 -26.82 7.76 -0.67
C GLN A 179 -27.35 8.73 0.38
N LYS A 180 -26.61 9.80 0.73
CA LYS A 180 -27.09 10.84 1.64
C LYS A 180 -28.34 11.55 1.12
N ALA A 181 -28.40 11.87 -0.18
CA ALA A 181 -29.56 12.50 -0.79
C ALA A 181 -30.80 11.59 -0.78
N LYS A 182 -30.62 10.29 -1.02
CA LYS A 182 -31.71 9.30 -0.90
C LYS A 182 -32.21 9.17 0.54
N LYS A 183 -31.30 9.12 1.52
CA LYS A 183 -31.66 9.06 2.95
C LYS A 183 -32.49 10.26 3.40
N ARG A 184 -32.04 11.49 3.08
CA ARG A 184 -32.78 12.73 3.39
C ARG A 184 -34.16 12.81 2.74
N LYS A 185 -34.33 12.23 1.55
CA LYS A 185 -35.63 12.16 0.86
C LYS A 185 -36.57 11.12 1.49
N ALA A 186 -36.03 10.03 2.04
CA ALA A 186 -36.81 9.02 2.74
C ALA A 186 -37.28 9.53 4.10
N GLU A 187 -36.40 10.20 4.86
CA GLU A 187 -36.72 10.82 6.15
C GLU A 187 -37.83 11.87 6.00
N LYS A 188 -37.70 12.80 5.05
CA LYS A 188 -38.75 13.80 4.76
C LYS A 188 -40.10 13.23 4.31
N LYS A 189 -40.13 12.00 3.78
CA LYS A 189 -41.38 11.31 3.41
C LYS A 189 -42.02 10.60 4.60
N ALA A 190 -41.24 10.21 5.59
CA ALA A 190 -41.72 9.60 6.82
C ALA A 190 -42.26 10.64 7.80
N ASP A 191 -41.66 11.84 7.86
CA ASP A 191 -42.14 12.94 8.72
C ASP A 191 -43.40 13.66 8.18
N ALA A 192 -43.85 13.32 6.97
CA ALA A 192 -45.01 13.93 6.30
C ALA A 192 -46.21 12.97 6.14
N ALA A 193 -46.13 11.78 6.75
CA ALA A 193 -47.16 10.76 6.80
C ALA A 193 -47.63 10.58 8.26
#